data_AF-A0A4S1G643-F1
#
_entry.id   AF-A0A4S1G643-F1
#
_cell.length_a   1.000
_cell.length_b   1.000
_cell.length_c   1.000
_cell.angle_alpha   90.00
_cell.angle_beta   90.00
_cell.angle_gamma   90.00
#
_symmetry.space_group_name_H-M   'P 1'
#
loop_
_entity.id
_entity.type
_entity.pdbx_description
1 polymer ?
#
loop_
_entity_poly.entity_id
_entity_poly.type
_entity_poly.pdbx_seq_one_letter_code
_entity_poly.pdbx_strand_id
1 'polypeptide(L)' 'MDRTANAVWKGNLKEGKGTLDSQSGALKGTPYSFKARFEDESGKSGTNPEELIAAAHAGCYAI' A
#
# COMPACT_ATOMS: atom_id res chain seq x y z
N MET A 1 -3.89 11.19 -19.30
CA MET A 1 -2.56 11.30 -18.68
C MET A 1 -2.46 10.13 -17.73
N ASP A 2 -1.55 9.20 -17.98
CA ASP A 2 -1.55 7.92 -17.28
C ASP A 2 -0.74 8.03 -15.99
N ARG A 3 -1.33 7.59 -14.88
CA ARG A 3 -0.66 7.51 -13.56
C ARG A 3 -0.42 6.05 -13.25
N THR A 4 0.81 5.68 -12.96
CA THR A 4 1.17 4.28 -12.69
C THR A 4 1.72 4.08 -11.29
N ALA A 5 1.52 2.87 -10.77
CA ALA A 5 2.10 2.36 -9.55
C ALA A 5 2.38 0.86 -9.73
N ASN A 6 3.36 0.33 -9.02
CA ASN A 6 3.76 -1.07 -9.10
C ASN A 6 3.79 -1.68 -7.69
N ALA A 7 3.47 -2.96 -7.63
CA ALA A 7 3.57 -3.78 -6.42
C ALA A 7 4.42 -5.01 -6.71
N VAL A 8 5.35 -5.32 -5.81
CA VAL A 8 6.16 -6.54 -5.87
C VAL A 8 5.92 -7.34 -4.62
N TRP A 9 5.68 -8.64 -4.76
CA TRP A 9 5.53 -9.58 -3.65
C TRP A 9 6.56 -10.70 -3.75
N LYS A 10 7.16 -11.08 -2.62
CA LYS A 10 8.10 -12.19 -2.52
C LYS A 10 7.74 -13.11 -1.36
N GLY A 11 7.70 -14.41 -1.63
CA GLY A 11 7.39 -15.45 -0.65
C GLY A 11 5.92 -15.87 -0.66
N ASN A 12 5.54 -16.65 0.36
CA ASN A 12 4.16 -17.14 0.52
C ASN A 12 3.20 -16.02 0.98
N LEU A 13 1.92 -16.33 1.14
CA LEU A 13 0.92 -15.33 1.53
C LEU A 13 1.16 -14.76 2.94
N LYS A 14 1.37 -15.59 3.96
CA LYS A 14 1.39 -15.14 5.37
C LYS A 14 2.71 -14.52 5.81
N GLU A 15 3.82 -15.05 5.32
CA GLU A 15 5.19 -14.66 5.70
C GLU A 15 5.91 -13.86 4.61
N GLY A 16 5.28 -13.77 3.43
CA GLY A 16 5.81 -12.96 2.34
C GLY A 16 5.86 -11.48 2.70
N LYS A 17 6.67 -10.78 1.92
CA LYS A 17 6.87 -9.34 2.05
C LYS A 17 6.69 -8.73 0.67
N GLY A 18 6.08 -7.56 0.64
CA GLY A 18 5.95 -6.81 -0.58
C GLY A 18 6.36 -5.36 -0.42
N THR A 19 6.53 -4.72 -1.57
CA THR A 19 6.84 -3.29 -1.69
C THR A 19 5.94 -2.63 -2.71
N LEU A 20 5.62 -1.37 -2.47
CA LEU A 20 4.83 -0.50 -3.36
C LEU A 20 5.68 0.68 -3.82
N ASP A 21 5.57 1.00 -5.10
CA ASP A 21 6.21 2.13 -5.74
C ASP A 21 5.19 2.92 -6.57
N SER A 22 5.18 4.25 -6.45
CA SER A 22 4.34 5.12 -7.29
C SER A 22 5.21 5.93 -8.25
N GLN A 23 4.68 6.25 -9.43
CA GLN A 23 5.37 7.08 -10.42
C GLN A 23 5.79 8.45 -9.86
N SER A 24 5.03 9.00 -8.92
CA SER A 24 5.34 10.27 -8.27
C SER A 24 6.47 10.18 -7.23
N GLY A 25 6.85 8.96 -6.83
CA GLY A 25 7.79 8.73 -5.72
C GLY A 25 7.19 8.92 -4.32
N ALA A 26 5.89 9.23 -4.22
CA ALA A 26 5.19 9.31 -2.93
C ALA A 26 5.20 7.95 -2.19
N LEU A 27 5.14 6.85 -2.94
CA LEU A 27 5.49 5.52 -2.46
C LEU A 27 6.81 5.12 -3.11
N LYS A 28 7.78 4.69 -2.30
CA LYS A 28 9.11 4.32 -2.78
C LYS A 28 9.63 3.14 -1.98
N GLY A 29 9.49 1.95 -2.54
CA GLY A 29 9.76 0.69 -1.83
C GLY A 29 8.95 0.53 -0.55
N THR A 30 7.75 1.14 -0.47
CA THR A 30 6.96 1.19 0.76
C THR A 30 6.52 -0.23 1.14
N PRO A 31 6.89 -0.74 2.33
CA PRO A 31 6.65 -2.14 2.67
C PRO A 31 5.18 -2.42 2.99
N TYR A 32 4.64 -3.51 2.45
CA TYR A 32 3.34 -4.05 2.83
C TYR A 32 3.45 -5.56 3.11
N SER A 33 2.58 -6.09 3.96
CA SER A 33 2.60 -7.50 4.35
C SER A 33 1.19 -8.00 4.68
N PHE A 34 1.03 -9.33 4.77
CA PHE A 34 -0.22 -9.94 5.21
C PHE A 34 -0.60 -9.47 6.61
N LYS A 35 0.37 -9.43 7.51
CA LYS A 35 0.16 -8.97 8.90
C LYS A 35 -0.33 -7.53 8.94
N ALA A 36 0.33 -6.63 8.23
CA ALA A 36 -0.06 -5.21 8.17
C ALA A 36 -1.45 -4.99 7.54
N ARG A 37 -1.92 -5.92 6.69
CA ARG A 37 -3.24 -5.83 6.04
C ARG A 37 -4.37 -6.48 6.85
N PHE A 38 -4.10 -7.60 7.52
CA PHE A 38 -5.16 -8.45 8.09
C PHE A 38 -5.04 -8.73 9.58
N GLU A 39 -3.84 -8.61 10.17
CA GLU A 39 -3.60 -8.97 11.58
C GLU A 39 -3.32 -7.76 12.47
N ASP A 40 -2.86 -6.63 11.90
CA ASP A 40 -2.63 -5.41 12.63
C ASP A 40 -3.91 -4.55 12.72
N GLU A 41 -4.67 -4.74 13.80
CA GLU A 41 -5.86 -3.93 14.11
C GLU A 41 -5.53 -2.45 14.38
N SER A 42 -4.26 -2.12 14.70
CA SER A 42 -3.86 -0.74 14.95
C SER A 42 -3.62 0.07 13.67
N GLY A 43 -3.39 -0.62 12.53
CA GLY A 43 -3.06 -0.02 11.24
C GLY A 43 -1.73 0.74 11.21
N LYS A 44 -0.81 0.49 12.13
CA LYS A 44 0.46 1.24 12.27
C LYS A 44 1.71 0.46 11.86
N SER A 45 1.58 -0.84 11.64
CA SER A 45 2.72 -1.75 11.36
C SER A 45 3.15 -1.75 9.90
N GLY A 46 2.52 -0.94 9.05
CA GLY A 46 2.85 -0.80 7.64
C GLY A 46 1.67 -0.24 6.85
N THR A 47 1.88 -0.06 5.55
CA THR A 47 0.80 0.35 4.64
C THR A 47 -0.05 -0.86 4.22
N ASN A 48 -1.25 -0.59 3.71
CA ASN A 48 -2.12 -1.57 3.07
C ASN A 48 -2.89 -0.93 1.90
N PRO A 49 -3.42 -1.72 0.95
CA PRO A 49 -4.18 -1.17 -0.16
C PRO A 49 -5.40 -0.35 0.26
N GLU A 50 -6.06 -0.71 1.37
CA GLU A 50 -7.30 -0.10 1.82
C GLU A 50 -7.11 1.36 2.26
N GLU A 51 -6.04 1.68 3.00
CA GLU A 51 -5.73 3.07 3.37
C GLU A 51 -5.35 3.92 2.15
N LEU A 52 -4.72 3.33 1.13
CA LEU A 52 -4.35 4.04 -0.09
C LEU A 52 -5.58 4.39 -0.92
N ILE A 53 -6.56 3.49 -1.00
CA ILE A 53 -7.86 3.76 -1.61
C ILE A 53 -8.61 4.83 -0.81
N ALA A 54 -8.59 4.75 0.53
CA ALA A 54 -9.22 5.75 1.38
C ALA A 54 -8.62 7.14 1.16
N ALA A 55 -7.28 7.24 1.10
CA ALA A 55 -6.58 8.49 0.82
C ALA A 55 -6.90 9.03 -0.59
N ALA A 56 -6.89 8.17 -1.61
CA ALA A 56 -7.23 8.57 -2.98
C ALA A 56 -8.68 9.08 -3.09
N HIS A 57 -9.62 8.38 -2.45
CA HIS A 57 -11.03 8.79 -2.43
C HIS A 57 -11.21 10.11 -1.68
N ALA A 58 -10.68 10.22 -0.45
CA ALA A 58 -10.79 11.45 0.34
C ALA A 58 -10.19 12.66 -0.39
N GLY A 59 -9.03 12.49 -1.02
CA GLY A 59 -8.40 13.54 -1.82
C GLY A 59 -9.22 13.93 -3.05
N CYS A 60 -9.84 12.96 -3.74
CA CYS A 60 -10.70 13.23 -4.89
C CYS A 60 -12.02 13.90 -4.51
N TYR A 61 -12.58 13.58 -3.35
CA TYR A 61 -13.82 14.21 -2.87
C TYR A 61 -13.62 15.66 -2.42
N ALA A 62 -12.46 15.96 -1.85
CA ALA A 62 -12.17 17.27 -1.26
C ALA A 62 -11.79 18.36 -2.28
N ILE A 63 -11.42 17.99 -3.50
CA ILE A 63 -10.95 18.88 -4.59
C ILE A 63 -12.00 18.90 -5.69
#